data_AF-A0A941ZFY9-F1
#
_entry.id   AF-A0A941ZFY9-F1
#
_cell.length_a   1.000
_cell.length_b   1.000
_cell.length_c   1.000
_cell.angle_alpha   90.00
_cell.angle_beta   90.00
_cell.angle_gamma   90.00
#
_symmetry.space_group_name_H-M   'P 1'
#
loop_
_entity.id
_entity.type
_entity.pdbx_description
1 polymer ?
#
loop_
_entity_poly.entity_id
_entity_poly.type
_entity_poly.pdbx_seq_one_letter_code
_entity_poly.pdbx_strand_id
1 'polypeptide(L)'
;MLLHEPVVARGWHARLELDYVRRDEATVLASRRHSGPLLVQKPLHPEGAAVCQSILVHPPGGIAAGDALELNCRVGTDAHVQITTPGAGKWYRSEGSESAQRVRFEVAARAVCEWLPQETILFDGARATMETEIDIAPGGRFLGWEVLCFGRTAARGSAGTR
;
A
#
# COMPACT_ATOMS: atom_id res chain seq x y z
N MET A 1 7.50 -37.32 -20.76
CA MET A 1 6.78 -36.06 -20.52
C MET A 1 6.48 -36.02 -19.03
N LEU A 2 7.38 -35.41 -18.24
CA LEU A 2 7.20 -35.28 -16.80
C LEU A 2 6.27 -34.08 -16.56
N LEU A 3 5.08 -34.34 -16.02
CA LEU A 3 4.19 -33.30 -15.53
C LEU A 3 4.87 -32.70 -14.30
N HIS A 4 5.37 -31.48 -14.42
CA HIS A 4 5.80 -30.69 -13.28
C HIS A 4 4.54 -30.37 -12.48
N GLU A 5 4.36 -30.98 -11.30
CA GLU A 5 3.36 -30.48 -10.36
C GLU A 5 3.72 -29.03 -10.04
N PRO A 6 2.76 -28.08 -10.14
CA PRO A 6 3.04 -26.69 -9.83
C PRO A 6 3.43 -26.60 -8.36
N VAL A 7 4.66 -26.18 -8.09
CA VAL A 7 5.09 -25.80 -6.75
C VAL A 7 4.27 -24.58 -6.38
N VAL A 8 3.23 -24.78 -5.56
CA VAL A 8 2.50 -23.68 -4.94
C VAL A 8 3.45 -23.03 -3.95
N ALA A 9 4.17 -22.00 -4.39
CA ALA A 9 4.91 -21.14 -3.49
C ALA A 9 3.88 -20.57 -2.49
N ARG A 10 4.05 -20.88 -1.20
CA ARG A 10 3.24 -20.27 -0.15
C ARG A 10 3.62 -18.79 -0.11
N GLY A 11 2.78 -17.95 -0.70
CA GLY A 11 2.91 -16.51 -0.58
C GLY A 11 2.74 -16.06 0.87
N TRP A 12 3.25 -14.87 1.17
CA TRP A 12 3.22 -14.31 2.51
C TRP A 12 2.00 -13.41 2.66
N HIS A 13 1.41 -13.45 3.86
CA HIS A 13 0.34 -12.54 4.23
C HIS A 13 0.92 -11.45 5.13
N ALA A 14 0.81 -10.21 4.69
CA ALA A 14 1.20 -9.05 5.47
C ALA A 14 -0.04 -8.25 5.84
N ARG A 15 -0.10 -7.79 7.08
CA ARG A 15 -1.18 -6.94 7.56
C ARG A 15 -0.61 -5.78 8.36
N LEU A 16 -1.13 -4.58 8.11
CA LEU A 16 -0.77 -3.36 8.82
C LEU A 16 -2.05 -2.64 9.25
N GLU A 17 -2.16 -2.36 10.54
CA GLU A 17 -3.26 -1.59 11.12
C GLU A 17 -2.69 -0.32 11.77
N LEU A 18 -3.24 0.84 11.38
CA LEU A 18 -2.79 2.16 11.82
C LEU A 18 -3.97 2.95 12.37
N ASP A 19 -3.81 3.52 13.55
CA ASP A 19 -4.80 4.40 14.18
C ASP A 19 -4.19 5.78 14.42
N TYR A 20 -4.67 6.79 13.70
CA TYR A 20 -4.28 8.18 13.86
C TYR A 20 -5.31 8.94 14.67
N VAL A 21 -4.86 9.78 15.61
CA VAL A 21 -5.75 10.61 16.43
C VAL A 21 -5.18 12.01 16.58
N ARG A 22 -6.07 12.98 16.76
CA ARG A 22 -5.71 14.32 17.22
C ARG A 22 -5.39 14.26 18.72
N ARG A 23 -4.24 14.83 19.11
CA ARG A 23 -3.85 15.11 20.50
C ARG A 23 -3.38 16.56 20.55
N ASP A 24 -4.16 17.39 21.24
CA ASP A 24 -3.95 18.84 21.26
C ASP A 24 -3.86 19.41 19.84
N GLU A 25 -2.75 20.06 19.49
CA GLU A 25 -2.51 20.60 18.15
C GLU A 25 -1.91 19.60 17.15
N ALA A 26 -1.62 18.36 17.59
CA ALA A 26 -0.88 17.39 16.79
C ALA A 26 -1.75 16.22 16.31
N THR A 27 -1.53 15.76 15.08
CA THR A 27 -1.96 14.42 14.69
C THR A 27 -0.84 13.43 14.99
N VAL A 28 -1.16 12.32 15.66
CA VAL A 28 -0.17 11.28 16.01
C VAL A 28 -0.65 9.89 15.62
N LEU A 29 0.29 9.01 15.28
CA LEU A 29 0.05 7.57 15.17
C LEU A 29 -0.08 6.98 16.58
N ALA A 30 -1.31 6.81 17.05
CA ALA A 30 -1.61 6.35 18.41
C ALA A 30 -1.45 4.85 18.60
N SER A 31 -1.73 4.07 17.55
CA SER A 31 -1.59 2.61 17.56
C SER A 31 -1.11 2.11 16.20
N ARG A 32 -0.23 1.10 16.26
CA ARG A 32 0.33 0.38 15.12
C ARG A 32 0.39 -1.09 15.45
N ARG A 33 -0.30 -1.92 14.68
CA ARG A 33 -0.17 -3.39 14.72
C ARG A 33 0.22 -3.89 13.35
N HIS A 34 1.10 -4.88 13.27
CA HIS A 34 1.47 -5.47 11.99
C HIS A 34 1.84 -6.94 12.13
N SER A 35 1.73 -7.65 11.01
CA SER A 35 2.27 -8.98 10.80
C SER A 35 2.84 -9.07 9.39
N GLY A 36 3.88 -9.87 9.20
CA GLY A 36 4.55 -9.95 7.91
C GLY A 36 5.28 -8.66 7.51
N PRO A 37 5.68 -8.53 6.25
CA PRO A 37 6.61 -7.50 5.79
C PRO A 37 5.98 -6.14 5.45
N LEU A 38 4.74 -5.83 5.84
CA LEU A 38 4.14 -4.50 5.59
C LEU A 38 4.29 -3.61 6.82
N LEU A 39 5.06 -2.53 6.69
CA LEU A 39 5.51 -1.69 7.79
C LEU A 39 5.19 -0.21 7.54
N VAL A 40 5.21 0.57 8.62
CA VAL A 40 5.23 2.04 8.56
C VAL A 40 6.48 2.56 9.27
N GLN A 41 7.12 3.56 8.67
CA GLN A 41 8.26 4.25 9.26
C GLN A 41 7.84 5.16 10.43
N LYS A 42 8.82 5.76 11.10
CA LYS A 42 8.55 6.79 12.10
C LYS A 42 7.72 7.93 11.47
N PRO A 43 6.60 8.33 12.08
CA PRO A 43 5.82 9.48 11.62
C PRO A 43 6.65 10.77 11.57
N LEU A 44 6.37 11.58 10.56
CA LEU A 44 7.02 12.87 10.31
C LEU A 44 5.99 14.00 10.30
N HIS A 45 6.42 15.23 10.56
CA HIS A 45 5.55 16.41 10.63
C HIS A 45 6.16 17.60 9.86
N PRO A 46 6.42 17.46 8.54
CA PRO A 46 7.12 18.49 7.77
C PRO A 46 6.29 19.78 7.60
N GLU A 47 4.96 19.68 7.65
CA GLU A 47 4.02 20.81 7.55
C GLU A 47 3.59 21.35 8.94
N GLY A 48 4.25 20.89 10.01
CA GLY A 48 3.90 21.19 11.39
C GLY A 48 3.09 20.08 12.05
N ALA A 49 2.84 20.24 13.36
CA ALA A 49 2.33 19.16 14.22
C ALA A 49 0.94 18.64 13.80
N ALA A 50 0.11 19.48 13.18
CA ALA A 50 -1.26 19.13 12.81
C ALA A 50 -1.33 18.04 11.72
N VAL A 51 -0.33 17.96 10.83
CA VAL A 51 -0.30 17.03 9.69
C VAL A 51 0.74 15.94 9.94
N CYS A 52 0.26 14.71 10.11
CA CYS A 52 1.11 13.54 10.28
C CYS A 52 1.41 12.90 8.93
N GLN A 53 2.69 12.84 8.55
CA GLN A 53 3.13 12.15 7.35
C GLN A 53 3.66 10.75 7.69
N SER A 54 3.16 9.74 6.99
CA SER A 54 3.55 8.33 7.17
C SER A 54 4.02 7.71 5.87
N ILE A 55 5.17 7.02 5.95
CA ILE A 55 5.75 6.31 4.80
C ILE A 55 5.57 4.81 5.04
N LEU A 56 4.76 4.17 4.18
CA LEU A 56 4.57 2.72 4.19
C LEU A 56 5.68 2.05 3.40
N VAL A 57 6.23 0.97 3.95
CA VAL A 57 7.31 0.22 3.36
C VAL A 57 6.94 -1.26 3.33
N HIS A 58 7.10 -1.85 2.16
CA HIS A 58 7.12 -3.30 1.96
C HIS A 58 8.55 -3.66 1.57
N PRO A 59 9.42 -4.07 2.52
CA PRO A 59 10.83 -4.34 2.24
C PRO A 59 11.09 -5.40 1.15
N PRO A 60 10.25 -6.43 0.95
CA PRO A 60 10.41 -7.32 -0.20
C PRO A 60 10.37 -6.55 -1.52
N GLY A 61 11.19 -6.97 -2.48
CA GLY A 61 11.40 -6.25 -3.74
C GLY A 61 10.16 -6.10 -4.63
N GLY A 62 9.05 -6.74 -4.26
CA GLY A 62 7.72 -6.65 -4.87
C GLY A 62 6.80 -7.72 -4.28
N ILE A 63 5.62 -7.84 -4.86
CA ILE A 63 4.54 -8.75 -4.52
C ILE A 63 4.58 -9.89 -5.55
N ALA A 64 4.74 -11.12 -5.07
CA ALA A 64 4.83 -12.33 -5.89
C ALA A 64 3.53 -13.15 -5.82
N ALA A 65 3.45 -14.21 -6.64
CA ALA A 65 2.29 -15.09 -6.70
C ALA A 65 1.89 -15.62 -5.31
N GLY A 66 0.63 -15.44 -4.93
CA GLY A 66 0.09 -15.86 -3.64
C GLY A 66 0.32 -14.90 -2.48
N ASP A 67 1.09 -13.82 -2.65
CA ASP A 67 1.26 -12.81 -1.59
C ASP A 67 -0.03 -12.00 -1.41
N ALA A 68 -0.34 -11.66 -0.15
CA ALA A 68 -1.51 -10.87 0.21
C ALA A 68 -1.10 -9.73 1.16
N LEU A 69 -1.43 -8.49 0.81
CA LEU A 69 -1.19 -7.30 1.64
C LEU A 69 -2.51 -6.69 2.11
N GLU A 70 -2.66 -6.48 3.41
CA GLU A 70 -3.80 -5.80 4.03
C GLU A 70 -3.35 -4.54 4.76
N LEU A 71 -3.86 -3.38 4.36
CA LEU A 71 -3.72 -2.12 5.09
C LEU A 71 -5.09 -1.70 5.64
N ASN A 72 -5.18 -1.50 6.95
CA ASN A 72 -6.34 -0.86 7.58
C ASN A 72 -5.88 0.41 8.28
N CYS A 73 -6.46 1.54 7.91
CA CYS A 73 -6.08 2.84 8.45
C CYS A 73 -7.30 3.58 8.97
N ARG A 74 -7.29 3.91 10.27
CA ARG A 74 -8.29 4.74 10.91
C ARG A 74 -7.76 6.13 11.15
N VAL A 75 -8.50 7.13 10.69
CA VAL A 75 -8.17 8.54 10.89
C VAL A 75 -9.25 9.15 11.78
N GLY A 76 -8.91 9.32 13.05
CA GLY A 76 -9.81 9.82 14.08
C GLY A 76 -10.27 11.26 13.85
N THR A 77 -11.33 11.66 14.55
CA THR A 77 -11.92 13.00 14.43
C THR A 77 -10.87 14.10 14.56
N ASP A 78 -10.95 15.09 13.67
CA ASP A 78 -10.04 16.25 13.60
C ASP A 78 -8.54 15.92 13.33
N ALA A 79 -8.20 14.65 13.05
CA ALA A 79 -6.86 14.24 12.66
C ALA A 79 -6.61 14.47 11.16
N HIS A 80 -5.36 14.75 10.80
CA HIS A 80 -4.91 14.91 9.41
C HIS A 80 -3.67 14.05 9.17
N VAL A 81 -3.80 13.07 8.27
CA VAL A 81 -2.69 12.20 7.86
C VAL A 81 -2.47 12.25 6.35
N GLN A 82 -1.19 12.26 5.96
CA GLN A 82 -0.75 12.01 4.58
C GLN A 82 0.09 10.74 4.56
N ILE A 83 -0.31 9.77 3.74
CA ILE A 83 0.30 8.43 3.66
C ILE A 83 0.83 8.22 2.26
N THR A 84 2.09 7.80 2.14
CA THR A 84 2.76 7.54 0.86
C THR A 84 3.66 6.31 0.95
N THR A 85 4.19 5.87 -0.19
CA THR A 85 5.22 4.83 -0.28
C THR A 85 6.54 5.47 -0.77
N PRO A 86 7.71 4.95 -0.40
CA PRO A 86 8.98 5.56 -0.79
C PRO A 86 9.38 5.27 -2.25
N GLY A 87 8.63 4.42 -2.94
CA GLY A 87 8.93 3.98 -4.29
C GLY A 87 7.86 3.05 -4.83
N ALA A 88 8.04 2.68 -6.10
CA ALA A 88 7.05 1.93 -6.84
C ALA A 88 6.75 0.56 -6.23
N GLY A 89 5.47 0.23 -6.10
CA GLY A 89 5.01 -1.13 -5.87
C GLY A 89 5.29 -1.98 -7.10
N LYS A 90 5.77 -3.21 -6.96
CA LYS A 90 6.04 -4.11 -8.09
C LYS A 90 5.25 -5.38 -7.92
N TRP A 91 4.51 -5.77 -8.95
CA TRP A 91 3.73 -7.00 -8.97
C TRP A 91 4.32 -7.93 -10.03
N TYR A 92 4.79 -9.08 -9.60
CA TYR A 92 5.51 -10.03 -10.43
C TYR A 92 4.58 -11.02 -11.13
N ARG A 93 5.14 -11.72 -12.12
CA ARG A 93 4.46 -12.79 -12.85
C ARG A 93 3.91 -13.84 -11.89
N SER A 94 2.72 -14.34 -12.20
CA SER A 94 2.14 -15.52 -11.57
C SER A 94 1.70 -16.53 -12.62
N GLU A 95 2.09 -17.78 -12.45
CA GLU A 95 1.66 -18.92 -13.28
C GLU A 95 0.44 -19.66 -12.69
N GLY A 96 -0.18 -19.09 -11.65
CA GLY A 96 -1.36 -19.70 -11.02
C GLY A 96 -1.97 -18.79 -9.95
N SER A 97 -1.39 -18.81 -8.75
CA SER A 97 -1.91 -18.13 -7.57
C SER A 97 -2.02 -16.62 -7.77
N GLU A 98 -3.20 -16.06 -7.52
CA GLU A 98 -3.37 -14.62 -7.52
C GLU A 98 -2.63 -13.99 -6.34
N SER A 99 -2.11 -12.78 -6.55
CA SER A 99 -1.63 -11.92 -5.48
C SER A 99 -2.66 -10.84 -5.19
N ALA A 100 -2.75 -10.36 -3.96
CA ALA A 100 -3.80 -9.46 -3.54
C ALA A 100 -3.29 -8.29 -2.70
N GLN A 101 -3.96 -7.15 -2.84
CA GLN A 101 -3.82 -6.00 -1.96
C GLN A 101 -5.21 -5.50 -1.60
N ARG A 102 -5.46 -5.35 -0.29
CA ARG A 102 -6.64 -4.67 0.24
C ARG A 102 -6.19 -3.48 1.07
N VAL A 103 -6.75 -2.32 0.76
CA VAL A 103 -6.54 -1.08 1.50
C VAL A 103 -7.89 -0.60 2.01
N ARG A 104 -8.00 -0.34 3.31
CA ARG A 104 -9.19 0.24 3.92
C ARG A 104 -8.86 1.51 4.67
N PHE A 105 -9.63 2.55 4.43
CA PHE A 105 -9.59 3.80 5.17
C PHE A 105 -10.92 4.03 5.88
N GLU A 106 -10.88 4.25 7.19
CA GLU A 106 -11.99 4.77 7.98
C GLU A 106 -11.67 6.22 8.36
N VAL A 107 -12.36 7.18 7.75
CA VAL A 107 -12.14 8.63 7.92
C VAL A 107 -13.27 9.21 8.76
N ALA A 108 -12.95 9.58 10.01
CA ALA A 108 -13.92 10.13 10.95
C ALA A 108 -14.34 11.57 10.60
N ALA A 109 -15.32 12.10 11.35
CA ALA A 109 -15.84 13.44 11.13
C ALA A 109 -14.73 14.49 11.20
N ARG A 110 -14.70 15.41 10.22
CA ARG A 110 -13.70 16.48 10.06
C ARG A 110 -12.24 16.02 9.94
N ALA A 111 -12.00 14.72 9.85
CA ALA A 111 -10.67 14.17 9.61
C ALA A 111 -10.27 14.35 8.14
N VAL A 112 -8.97 14.35 7.88
CA VAL A 112 -8.39 14.42 6.53
C VAL A 112 -7.43 13.25 6.34
N CYS A 113 -7.66 12.45 5.31
CA CYS A 113 -6.79 11.35 4.91
C CYS A 113 -6.31 11.56 3.47
N GLU A 114 -5.00 11.61 3.27
CA GLU A 114 -4.38 11.67 1.96
C GLU A 114 -3.63 10.36 1.67
N TRP A 115 -4.04 9.63 0.64
CA TRP A 115 -3.41 8.40 0.17
C TRP A 115 -2.70 8.63 -1.16
N LEU A 116 -1.41 8.89 -1.10
CA LEU A 116 -0.59 9.34 -2.22
C LEU A 116 0.59 8.39 -2.47
N PRO A 117 0.36 7.09 -2.74
CA PRO A 117 1.44 6.14 -3.00
C PRO A 117 2.18 6.48 -4.31
N GLN A 118 3.42 6.02 -4.43
CA GLN A 118 4.09 5.99 -5.74
C GLN A 118 3.40 4.98 -6.67
N GLU A 119 3.82 4.96 -7.93
CA GLU A 119 3.23 4.10 -8.96
C GLU A 119 3.33 2.61 -8.64
N THR A 120 2.40 1.84 -9.18
CA THR A 120 2.39 0.39 -9.14
C THR A 120 2.75 -0.15 -10.51
N ILE A 121 3.85 -0.89 -10.59
CA ILE A 121 4.35 -1.53 -11.81
C ILE A 121 3.82 -2.97 -11.86
N LEU A 122 2.97 -3.25 -12.85
CA LEU A 122 2.47 -4.59 -13.17
C LEU A 122 3.39 -5.24 -14.21
N PHE A 123 4.16 -6.27 -13.83
CA PHE A 123 5.00 -6.99 -14.78
C PHE A 123 4.17 -7.93 -15.67
N ASP A 124 4.75 -8.31 -16.82
CA ASP A 124 4.12 -9.24 -17.75
C ASP A 124 3.74 -10.57 -17.05
N GLY A 125 2.49 -10.98 -17.24
CA GLY A 125 1.91 -12.16 -16.60
C GLY A 125 1.61 -11.99 -15.10
N ALA A 126 1.58 -10.77 -14.56
CA ALA A 126 1.08 -10.54 -13.21
C ALA A 126 -0.42 -10.91 -13.11
N ARG A 127 -0.79 -11.57 -12.00
CA ARG A 127 -2.18 -11.88 -11.64
C ARG A 127 -2.45 -11.21 -10.29
N ALA A 128 -3.16 -10.09 -10.33
CA ALA A 128 -3.25 -9.14 -9.23
C ALA A 128 -4.69 -8.69 -9.01
N THR A 129 -5.16 -8.74 -7.76
CA THR A 129 -6.37 -8.06 -7.31
C THR A 129 -5.99 -6.93 -6.35
N MET A 130 -6.47 -5.73 -6.62
CA MET A 130 -6.29 -4.55 -5.78
C MET A 130 -7.68 -4.01 -5.42
N GLU A 131 -7.93 -3.84 -4.13
CA GLU A 131 -9.19 -3.37 -3.58
C GLU A 131 -8.93 -2.23 -2.60
N THR A 132 -9.57 -1.08 -2.82
CA THR A 132 -9.48 0.09 -1.95
C THR A 132 -10.88 0.49 -1.48
N GLU A 133 -11.14 0.37 -0.18
CA GLU A 133 -12.41 0.72 0.48
C GLU A 133 -12.20 1.98 1.34
N ILE A 134 -13.12 2.95 1.22
CA ILE A 134 -13.01 4.23 1.90
C ILE A 134 -14.36 4.56 2.55
N ASP A 135 -14.40 4.50 3.88
CA ASP A 135 -15.55 4.89 4.70
C ASP A 135 -15.33 6.32 5.20
N ILE A 136 -16.19 7.26 4.79
CA ILE A 136 -16.06 8.68 5.16
C ILE A 136 -17.27 9.12 5.97
N ALA A 137 -17.05 9.49 7.23
CA ALA A 137 -18.06 10.10 8.09
C ALA A 137 -18.36 11.56 7.68
N PRO A 138 -19.51 12.13 8.09
CA PRO A 138 -19.87 13.50 7.73
C PRO A 138 -18.78 14.53 8.02
N GLY A 139 -18.42 15.32 7.00
CA GLY A 139 -17.38 16.34 7.07
C GLY A 139 -15.93 15.82 7.03
N GLY A 140 -15.73 14.49 7.04
CA GLY A 140 -14.44 13.87 6.73
C GLY A 140 -14.05 14.10 5.27
N ARG A 141 -12.75 14.05 4.98
CA ARG A 141 -12.18 14.31 3.65
C ARG A 141 -11.16 13.25 3.30
N PHE A 142 -11.24 12.77 2.06
CA PHE A 142 -10.27 11.85 1.49
C PHE A 142 -9.76 12.41 0.17
N LEU A 143 -8.44 12.36 -0.02
CA LEU A 143 -7.78 12.62 -1.29
C LEU A 143 -6.85 11.43 -1.57
N GLY A 144 -6.85 10.90 -2.78
CA GLY A 144 -5.88 9.88 -3.12
C GLY A 144 -5.80 9.55 -4.60
N TRP A 145 -4.77 8.79 -4.95
CA TRP A 145 -4.59 8.24 -6.29
C TRP A 145 -4.02 6.83 -6.24
N GLU A 146 -4.15 6.14 -7.36
CA GLU A 146 -3.40 4.92 -7.66
C GLU A 146 -2.94 5.04 -9.12
N VAL A 147 -1.63 4.96 -9.34
CA VAL A 147 -1.03 5.08 -10.67
C VAL A 147 -0.55 3.70 -11.10
N LEU A 148 -1.13 3.13 -12.16
CA LEU A 148 -0.75 1.83 -12.70
C LEU A 148 0.16 1.99 -13.91
N CYS A 149 1.31 1.29 -13.89
CA CYS A 149 2.27 1.21 -14.98
C CYS A 149 2.37 -0.24 -15.46
N PHE A 150 2.04 -0.50 -16.73
CA PHE A 150 2.15 -1.84 -17.31
C PHE A 150 3.55 -2.06 -17.90
N GLY A 151 4.31 -2.96 -17.29
CA GLY A 151 5.70 -3.23 -17.63
C GLY A 151 6.66 -2.09 -17.24
N ARG A 152 7.93 -2.24 -17.61
CA ARG A 152 8.93 -1.17 -17.44
C ARG A 152 9.13 -0.45 -18.77
N THR A 153 8.68 0.80 -18.84
CA THR A 153 8.88 1.66 -20.01
C THR A 153 10.36 1.88 -20.34
N ALA A 154 11.25 1.78 -19.34
CA ALA A 154 12.70 1.95 -19.49
C ALA A 154 13.47 0.72 -20.03
N ALA A 155 12.80 -0.40 -20.34
CA ALA A 155 13.46 -1.63 -20.84
C ALA A 155 13.51 -1.75 -22.37
N ARG A 156 13.38 -0.65 -23.13
CA ARG A 156 13.79 -0.62 -24.55
C ARG A 156 15.27 -0.24 -24.64
N GLY A 157 16.12 -1.16 -24.19
CA GLY A 157 17.56 -0.94 -24.03
C GLY A 157 18.38 -2.22 -24.12
N SER A 158 18.01 -3.14 -25.00
CA SER A 158 18.95 -4.06 -25.64
C SER A 158 18.37 -4.47 -26.98
N ALA A 159 18.84 -3.82 -28.05
CA ALA A 159 18.85 -4.45 -29.35
C ALA A 159 19.59 -5.80 -29.20
N GLY A 160 18.88 -6.89 -29.50
CA GLY A 160 19.38 -8.25 -29.36
C GLY A 160 18.57 -9.16 -30.25
N THR A 161 19.05 -9.33 -31.46
CA THR A 161 18.56 -10.16 -32.56
C THR A 161 18.20 -11.59 -32.12
N ARG A 162 16.95 -12.01 -32.34
CA ARG A 162 16.51 -13.13 -33.21
C ARG A 162 15.03 -13.40 -33.02
#